data_AF-A0A969IZB6-F1
#
_entry.id   AF-A0A969IZB6-F1
#
_cell.length_a   1.000
_cell.length_b   1.000
_cell.length_c   1.000
_cell.angle_alpha   90.00
_cell.angle_beta   90.00
_cell.angle_gamma   90.00
#
_symmetry.space_group_name_H-M   'P 1'
#
loop_
_entity.id
_entity.type
_entity.pdbx_description
1 polymer ?
#
loop_
_entity_poly.entity_id
_entity_poly.type
_entity_poly.pdbx_seq_one_letter_code
_entity_poly.pdbx_strand_id
1 'polypeptide(L)' 'MYSISKAALKEEVEKLAEKAFHQRLISGYGDGEFPNKYQIVYEGKPRHFSLEHARIFLEELMQW' A
#
# COMPACT_ATOMS: atom_id res chain seq x y z
N MET A 1 9.69 -16.37 15.27
CA MET A 1 9.21 -15.52 14.15
C MET A 1 7.99 -14.76 14.64
N TYR A 2 8.06 -13.44 14.74
CA TYR A 2 6.88 -12.61 15.04
C TYR A 2 6.02 -12.58 13.78
N SER A 3 4.83 -13.20 13.79
CA SER A 3 3.85 -12.95 12.74
C SER A 3 3.27 -11.56 12.98
N ILE A 4 3.59 -10.59 12.13
CA ILE A 4 2.88 -9.32 12.13
C ILE A 4 1.40 -9.63 11.93
N SER A 5 0.53 -9.15 12.81
CA SER A 5 -0.90 -9.34 12.65
C SER A 5 -1.34 -8.64 11.35
N LYS A 6 -2.30 -9.21 10.64
CA LYS A 6 -2.81 -8.62 9.40
C LYS A 6 -3.28 -7.17 9.57
N ALA A 7 -3.78 -6.83 10.75
CA ALA A 7 -4.15 -5.47 11.11
C ALA A 7 -2.92 -4.54 11.20
N ALA A 8 -1.85 -4.98 11.85
CA ALA A 8 -0.60 -4.21 11.93
C ALA A 8 0.05 -4.02 10.56
N LEU A 9 0.04 -5.04 9.70
CA LEU A 9 0.55 -4.91 8.33
C LEU A 9 -0.32 -3.94 7.50
N LYS A 10 -1.65 -3.97 7.68
CA LYS A 10 -2.55 -3.01 7.02
C LYS A 10 -2.25 -1.57 7.46
N GLU A 11 -2.07 -1.33 8.75
CA GLU A 11 -1.72 -0.01 9.28
C GLU A 11 -0.37 0.49 8.72
N GLU A 12 0.62 -0.40 8.58
CA GLU A 12 1.91 -0.08 7.96
C GLU A 12 1.74 0.33 6.49
N VAL A 13 0.99 -0.44 5.71
CA VAL A 13 0.68 -0.15 4.31
C VAL A 13 -0.06 1.19 4.17
N GLU A 14 -1.03 1.47 5.03
CA GLU A 14 -1.77 2.75 5.03
C GLU A 14 -0.84 3.94 5.26
N LYS A 15 0.06 3.85 6.24
CA LYS A 15 1.05 4.90 6.52
C LYS A 15 2.01 5.12 5.36
N LEU A 16 2.45 4.06 4.70
CA LEU A 16 3.31 4.16 3.50
C LEU A 16 2.55 4.79 2.33
N ALA A 17 1.29 4.39 2.12
CA ALA A 17 0.46 4.91 1.05
C ALA A 17 0.13 6.40 1.24
N GLU A 18 -0.17 6.82 2.47
CA GLU A 18 -0.37 8.23 2.83
C GLU A 18 0.87 9.07 2.53
N LYS A 19 2.07 8.56 2.89
CA LYS A 19 3.34 9.23 2.56
C LYS A 19 3.56 9.34 1.06
N ALA A 20 3.39 8.25 0.31
CA ALA A 20 3.54 8.24 -1.14
C ALA A 20 2.54 9.17 -1.83
N PHE A 21 1.32 9.29 -1.30
CA PHE A 21 0.31 10.22 -1.79
C PHE A 21 0.70 11.69 -1.53
N HIS A 22 1.15 12.02 -0.31
CA HIS A 22 1.64 13.36 0.00
C HIS A 22 2.86 13.76 -0.84
N GLN A 23 3.72 12.80 -1.19
CA GLN A 23 4.85 13.00 -2.11
C GLN A 23 4.45 13.01 -3.59
N ARG A 24 3.17 12.83 -3.92
CA ARG A 24 2.62 12.76 -5.29
C ARG A 24 3.21 11.61 -6.14
N LEU A 25 3.71 10.56 -5.49
CA LEU A 25 4.20 9.35 -6.16
C LEU A 25 3.05 8.43 -6.58
N ILE A 26 1.94 8.48 -5.85
CA ILE A 26 0.67 7.83 -6.19
C ILE A 26 -0.44 8.89 -6.20
N SER A 27 -1.54 8.57 -6.87
CA SER A 27 -2.70 9.47 -7.06
C SER A 27 -3.92 9.09 -6.20
N GLY A 28 -3.84 7.99 -5.47
CA GLY A 28 -4.90 7.54 -4.56
C GLY A 28 -4.60 6.16 -4.00
N TYR A 29 -5.28 5.78 -2.92
CA TYR A 29 -5.14 4.48 -2.27
C TYR A 29 -6.38 4.17 -1.43
N GLY A 30 -6.53 2.92 -1.00
CA GLY A 30 -7.57 2.51 -0.07
C GLY A 30 -7.80 1.00 -0.06
N ASP A 31 -8.85 0.59 0.64
CA ASP A 31 -9.30 -0.80 0.58
C ASP A 31 -9.71 -1.16 -0.85
N GLY A 32 -9.18 -2.28 -1.35
CA GLY A 32 -9.58 -2.82 -2.64
C GLY A 32 -10.97 -3.44 -2.57
N GLU A 33 -11.62 -3.60 -3.72
CA GLU A 33 -12.92 -4.28 -3.84
C GLU A 33 -12.86 -5.75 -3.37
N PHE A 34 -11.65 -6.34 -3.40
CA PHE A 34 -11.43 -7.72 -2.98
C PHE A 34 -11.00 -7.81 -1.51
N PRO A 35 -11.54 -8.78 -0.74
CA PRO A 35 -11.08 -9.04 0.61
C PRO A 35 -9.57 -9.23 0.65
N ASN A 36 -8.90 -8.53 1.57
CA ASN A 36 -7.46 -8.65 1.81
C ASN A 36 -6.57 -8.09 0.69
N LYS A 37 -7.13 -7.31 -0.22
CA LYS A 37 -6.35 -6.54 -1.18
C LYS A 37 -6.36 -5.06 -0.84
N TYR A 38 -5.25 -4.42 -1.12
CA TYR A 38 -5.07 -2.99 -0.99
C TYR A 38 -4.97 -2.38 -2.39
N GLN A 39 -5.72 -1.31 -2.64
CA GLN A 39 -5.71 -0.59 -3.90
C GLN A 39 -4.73 0.57 -3.83
N ILE A 40 -3.89 0.71 -4.85
CA ILE A 40 -2.99 1.84 -5.06
C ILE A 40 -3.22 2.35 -6.49
N VAL A 41 -3.50 3.64 -6.65
CA VAL A 41 -3.65 4.29 -7.96
C VAL A 41 -2.31 4.89 -8.37
N TYR A 42 -1.56 4.16 -9.17
CA TYR A 42 -0.24 4.54 -9.66
C TYR A 42 -0.31 4.88 -11.15
N GLU A 43 0.24 6.04 -11.54
CA GLU A 43 0.15 6.57 -12.91
C GLU A 43 -1.29 6.66 -13.44
N GLY A 44 -2.23 7.03 -12.57
CA GLY A 44 -3.66 7.11 -12.90
C GLY A 44 -4.36 5.77 -13.10
N LYS A 45 -3.68 4.64 -12.84
CA LYS A 45 -4.26 3.29 -12.97
C LYS A 45 -4.41 2.62 -11.60
N PRO A 46 -5.62 2.16 -11.23
CA PRO A 46 -5.81 1.39 -10.00
C PRO A 46 -5.13 0.02 -10.12
N ARG A 47 -4.34 -0.33 -9.11
CA ARG A 47 -3.65 -1.62 -8.97
C ARG A 47 -4.02 -2.23 -7.63
N HIS A 48 -4.23 -3.55 -7.60
CA HIS A 48 -4.65 -4.28 -6.41
C HIS A 48 -3.57 -5.26 -5.97
N PHE A 49 -3.04 -5.05 -4.78
CA PHE A 49 -1.95 -5.85 -4.21
C PHE A 49 -2.43 -6.61 -2.96
N SER A 50 -1.75 -7.69 -2.58
CA SER A 50 -1.82 -8.15 -1.18
C SER A 50 -1.17 -7.09 -0.28
N LEU A 51 -1.40 -7.15 1.03
CA LEU A 51 -0.78 -6.19 1.95
C LEU A 51 0.75 -6.25 1.88
N GLU A 52 1.33 -7.44 1.75
CA GLU A 52 2.77 -7.66 1.65
C GLU A 52 3.34 -7.03 0.37
N HIS A 53 2.68 -7.25 -0.77
CA HIS A 53 3.12 -6.65 -2.03
C HIS A 53 2.87 -5.14 -2.08
N ALA A 54 1.81 -4.64 -1.45
CA ALA A 54 1.55 -3.21 -1.34
C ALA A 54 2.68 -2.52 -0.57
N ARG A 55 3.11 -3.12 0.54
CA ARG A 55 4.22 -2.64 1.36
C ARG A 55 5.51 -2.56 0.55
N ILE A 56 5.92 -3.66 -0.08
CA ILE A 56 7.14 -3.73 -0.90
C ILE A 56 7.09 -2.69 -2.03
N PHE A 57 5.98 -2.63 -2.76
CA PHE A 57 5.80 -1.67 -3.84
C PHE A 57 5.96 -0.22 -3.37
N LEU A 58 5.41 0.13 -2.21
CA LEU A 58 5.51 1.47 -1.63
C LEU A 58 6.92 1.78 -1.11
N GLU A 59 7.57 0.82 -0.46
CA GLU A 59 8.98 0.93 -0.02
C GLU A 59 9.91 1.17 -1.23
N GLU A 60 9.77 0.37 -2.29
CA GLU A 60 10.53 0.52 -3.54
C GLU A 60 10.27 1.88 -4.21
N LEU A 61 9.01 2.32 -4.25
CA LEU A 61 8.62 3.60 -4.84
C LEU A 61 9.24 4.80 -4.10
N MET A 62 9.45 4.68 -2.80
CA MET A 62 10.07 5.71 -1.95
C MET A 62 11.60 5.57 -1.83
N GLN A 63 12.20 4.55 -2.47
CA GLN A 63 13.63 4.20 -2.31
C GLN A 63 14.05 3.96 -0.86
N TRP A 64 13.21 3.26 -0.09
CA TRP A 64 13.48 2.87 1.30
C TRP A 64 14.15 1.50 1.40
#